data_AF-A0A3M0X6T2-F1
#
_entry.id   AF-A0A3M0X6T2-F1
#
_cell.length_a   1.000
_cell.length_b   1.000
_cell.length_c   1.000
_cell.angle_alpha   90.00
_cell.angle_beta   90.00
_cell.angle_gamma   90.00
#
_symmetry.space_group_name_H-M   'P 1'
#
loop_
_entity.id
_entity.type
_entity.pdbx_description
1 polymer ?
#
loop_
_entity_poly.entity_id
_entity_poly.type
_entity_poly.pdbx_seq_one_letter_code
_entity_poly.pdbx_strand_id
1 'polypeptide(L)'
;LYGVDYPTEYNSTPLILATLVGNVSLVKELIKMGANRNIINARGLTPWQMILEIVLFESIVKRLFSFTEDTISKLHKLLMPTGIDLMIDGKLVKLDSRLGEFLLFNYFYLKIPMEYERIETITDSAKHITEVFSNLPDSMILDYRRKRTYISSLLSKNEVHSKNPYCRKLFKRIKRGYYILNPEIKIRHNEEWINVYQLRSFDNLKRILWKNIYS
;
A
#
# COMPACT_ATOMS: atom_id res chain seq x y z
N LEU A 1 -27.67 -9.79 -13.91
CA LEU A 1 -26.52 -10.49 -13.28
C LEU A 1 -25.49 -9.45 -12.90
N TYR A 2 -25.03 -9.44 -11.65
CA TYR A 2 -23.96 -8.55 -11.20
C TYR A 2 -22.59 -9.06 -11.70
N GLY A 3 -21.69 -8.15 -12.09
CA GLY A 3 -20.36 -8.49 -12.62
C GLY A 3 -19.38 -8.99 -11.55
N VAL A 4 -18.23 -9.52 -11.97
CA VAL A 4 -17.20 -10.11 -11.09
C VAL A 4 -16.64 -9.15 -10.03
N ASP A 5 -16.73 -7.84 -10.28
CA ASP A 5 -16.30 -6.77 -9.37
C ASP A 5 -17.46 -6.14 -8.57
N TYR A 6 -18.66 -6.72 -8.60
CA TYR A 6 -19.78 -6.18 -7.83
C TYR A 6 -19.48 -6.25 -6.32
N PRO A 7 -19.48 -5.11 -5.60
CA PRO A 7 -19.12 -5.09 -4.20
C PRO A 7 -20.26 -5.56 -3.29
N THR A 8 -19.91 -6.03 -2.10
CA THR A 8 -20.86 -6.13 -0.99
C THR A 8 -21.28 -4.75 -0.49
N GLU A 9 -22.26 -4.71 0.42
CA GLU A 9 -22.67 -3.48 1.14
C GLU A 9 -21.51 -2.78 1.87
N TYR A 10 -20.43 -3.51 2.19
CA TYR A 10 -19.22 -3.00 2.81
C TYR A 10 -18.13 -2.58 1.80
N ASN A 11 -18.50 -2.37 0.54
CA ASN A 11 -17.58 -2.00 -0.54
C ASN A 11 -16.42 -3.01 -0.72
N SER A 12 -16.71 -4.31 -0.52
CA SER A 12 -15.73 -5.39 -0.69
C SER A 12 -16.14 -6.26 -1.87
N THR A 13 -15.29 -6.34 -2.89
CA THR A 13 -15.54 -7.23 -4.03
C THR A 13 -15.20 -8.69 -3.69
N PRO A 14 -15.68 -9.67 -4.47
CA PRO A 14 -15.26 -11.06 -4.32
C PRO A 14 -13.74 -11.23 -4.28
N LEU A 15 -12.99 -10.43 -5.06
CA LEU A 15 -11.52 -10.47 -5.08
C LEU A 15 -10.92 -10.00 -3.76
N ILE A 16 -11.47 -8.92 -3.17
CA ILE A 16 -11.05 -8.42 -1.85
C ILE A 16 -11.28 -9.48 -0.77
N LEU A 17 -12.46 -10.11 -0.76
CA LEU A 17 -12.80 -11.14 0.23
C LEU A 17 -11.93 -12.39 0.09
N ALA A 18 -11.76 -12.89 -1.15
CA ALA A 18 -10.91 -14.04 -1.43
C ALA A 18 -9.45 -13.77 -1.02
N THR A 19 -8.97 -12.55 -1.22
CA THR A 19 -7.64 -12.12 -0.80
C THR A 19 -7.52 -12.08 0.73
N LEU A 20 -8.51 -11.51 1.43
CA LEU A 20 -8.52 -11.41 2.90
C LEU A 20 -8.39 -12.77 3.59
N VAL A 21 -9.12 -13.79 3.09
CA VAL A 21 -9.12 -15.13 3.68
C VAL A 21 -8.03 -16.05 3.12
N GLY A 22 -7.15 -15.53 2.26
CA GLY A 22 -6.03 -16.30 1.71
C GLY A 22 -6.43 -17.37 0.68
N ASN A 23 -7.63 -17.30 0.08
CA ASN A 23 -8.13 -18.30 -0.87
C ASN A 23 -7.50 -18.10 -2.26
N VAL A 24 -6.28 -18.62 -2.43
CA VAL A 24 -5.50 -18.53 -3.68
C VAL A 24 -6.27 -19.07 -4.89
N SER A 25 -7.02 -20.17 -4.72
CA SER A 25 -7.76 -20.79 -5.82
C SER A 25 -8.84 -19.85 -6.34
N LEU A 26 -9.64 -19.30 -5.43
CA LEU A 26 -10.69 -18.34 -5.78
C LEU A 26 -10.11 -17.04 -6.37
N VAL A 27 -8.99 -16.54 -5.83
CA VAL A 27 -8.29 -15.37 -6.41
C VAL A 27 -7.89 -15.64 -7.87
N LYS A 28 -7.37 -16.84 -8.18
CA LYS A 28 -7.02 -17.21 -9.56
C LYS A 28 -8.24 -17.23 -10.48
N GLU A 29 -9.34 -17.85 -10.05
CA GLU A 29 -10.57 -17.93 -10.84
C GLU A 29 -11.19 -16.54 -11.08
N LEU A 30 -11.24 -15.68 -10.05
CA LEU A 30 -11.74 -14.32 -10.19
C LEU A 30 -10.89 -13.50 -11.17
N ILE A 31 -9.56 -13.62 -11.13
CA ILE A 31 -8.67 -12.97 -12.11
C ILE A 31 -8.94 -13.48 -13.53
N LYS A 32 -9.16 -14.79 -13.72
CA LYS A 32 -9.53 -15.35 -15.04
C LYS A 32 -10.86 -14.81 -15.55
N MET A 33 -11.81 -14.55 -14.65
CA MET A 33 -13.10 -13.94 -14.95
C MET A 33 -13.02 -12.42 -15.21
N GLY A 34 -11.82 -11.82 -15.13
CA GLY A 34 -11.61 -10.41 -15.41
C GLY A 34 -11.73 -9.49 -14.19
N ALA A 35 -11.66 -10.02 -12.96
CA ALA A 35 -11.70 -9.19 -11.76
C ALA A 35 -10.59 -8.13 -11.74
N ASN A 36 -10.95 -6.89 -11.41
CA ASN A 36 -10.02 -5.78 -11.36
C ASN A 36 -9.08 -5.91 -10.16
N ARG A 37 -7.81 -6.23 -10.44
CA ARG A 37 -6.74 -6.39 -9.44
C ARG A 37 -6.36 -5.09 -8.71
N ASN A 38 -6.74 -3.94 -9.25
CA ASN A 38 -6.45 -2.62 -8.70
C ASN A 38 -7.65 -2.00 -7.96
N ILE A 39 -8.74 -2.75 -7.77
CA ILE A 39 -9.88 -2.28 -6.97
C ILE A 39 -9.44 -1.98 -5.55
N ILE A 40 -9.98 -0.92 -4.94
CA ILE A 40 -9.69 -0.58 -3.55
C ILE A 40 -10.86 -0.96 -2.65
N ASN A 41 -10.56 -1.47 -1.45
CA ASN A 41 -11.57 -1.67 -0.41
C ASN A 41 -11.95 -0.34 0.26
N ALA A 42 -12.88 -0.39 1.23
CA ALA A 42 -13.29 0.78 2.01
C ALA A 42 -12.11 1.52 2.70
N ARG A 43 -11.02 0.82 3.02
CA ARG A 43 -9.81 1.38 3.65
C ARG A 43 -8.83 1.99 2.65
N GLY A 44 -9.17 2.03 1.36
CA GLY A 44 -8.31 2.55 0.30
C GLY A 44 -7.15 1.62 -0.08
N LEU A 45 -7.28 0.31 0.17
CA LEU A 45 -6.25 -0.67 -0.13
C LEU A 45 -6.63 -1.55 -1.30
N THR A 46 -5.67 -1.78 -2.20
CA THR A 46 -5.78 -2.84 -3.21
C THR A 46 -5.65 -4.23 -2.57
N PRO A 47 -6.09 -5.31 -3.25
CA PRO A 47 -5.83 -6.68 -2.80
C PRO A 47 -4.35 -6.92 -2.44
N TRP A 48 -3.41 -6.42 -3.26
CA TRP A 48 -1.98 -6.60 -2.96
C TRP A 48 -1.53 -5.82 -1.73
N GLN A 49 -2.01 -4.59 -1.54
CA GLN A 49 -1.70 -3.80 -0.36
C GLN A 49 -2.27 -4.44 0.92
N MET A 50 -3.41 -5.14 0.85
CA MET A 50 -3.92 -5.91 1.98
C MET A 50 -2.97 -7.04 2.38
N ILE A 51 -2.37 -7.74 1.42
CA ILE A 51 -1.36 -8.78 1.72
C ILE A 51 -0.15 -8.14 2.41
N LEU A 52 0.35 -7.02 1.87
CA LEU A 52 1.48 -6.32 2.45
C LEU A 52 1.17 -5.86 3.89
N GLU A 53 -0.03 -5.33 4.13
CA GLU A 53 -0.48 -4.93 5.47
C GLU A 53 -0.57 -6.13 6.42
N ILE A 54 -1.16 -7.25 5.97
CA ILE A 54 -1.28 -8.46 6.78
C ILE A 54 0.10 -8.97 7.22
N VAL A 55 1.05 -8.98 6.30
CA VAL A 55 2.42 -9.44 6.56
C VAL A 55 3.16 -8.49 7.51
N LEU A 56 2.98 -7.19 7.36
CA LEU A 56 3.73 -6.19 8.12
C LEU A 56 3.15 -5.89 9.51
N PHE A 57 1.82 -5.90 9.65
CA PHE A 57 1.15 -5.32 10.81
C PHE A 57 0.09 -6.23 11.46
N GLU A 58 -0.53 -7.16 10.73
CA GLU A 58 -1.67 -7.94 11.24
C GLU A 58 -1.33 -9.40 11.58
N SER A 59 -0.46 -9.60 12.57
CA SER A 59 -0.04 -10.95 13.01
C SER A 59 -1.21 -11.85 13.45
N ILE A 60 -2.31 -11.28 13.93
CA ILE A 60 -3.53 -12.03 14.29
C ILE A 60 -4.22 -12.53 13.03
N VAL A 61 -4.44 -11.67 12.04
CA VAL A 61 -5.08 -12.04 10.76
C VAL A 61 -4.23 -13.09 10.03
N LYS A 62 -2.91 -12.90 10.01
CA LYS A 62 -1.95 -13.86 9.44
C LYS A 62 -2.15 -15.27 10.05
N ARG A 63 -2.34 -15.36 11.37
CA ARG A 63 -2.60 -16.62 12.07
C ARG A 63 -4.01 -17.15 11.84
N LEU A 64 -5.03 -16.30 11.96
CA LEU A 64 -6.44 -16.68 11.86
C LEU A 64 -6.77 -17.33 10.52
N PHE A 65 -6.28 -16.75 9.43
CA PHE A 65 -6.50 -17.27 8.07
C PHE A 65 -5.33 -18.15 7.58
N SER A 66 -4.42 -18.56 8.46
CA SER A 66 -3.30 -19.45 8.15
C SER A 66 -2.51 -19.00 6.90
N PHE A 67 -2.14 -17.73 6.85
CA PHE A 67 -1.28 -17.19 5.78
C PHE A 67 0.13 -17.76 5.92
N THR A 68 0.37 -18.87 5.21
CA THR A 68 1.69 -19.47 5.06
C THR A 68 2.54 -18.66 4.09
N GLU A 69 3.86 -18.90 4.10
CA GLU A 69 4.80 -18.32 3.13
C GLU A 69 4.43 -18.67 1.68
N ASP A 70 3.92 -19.89 1.45
CA ASP A 70 3.43 -20.32 0.14
C ASP A 70 2.17 -19.54 -0.29
N THR A 71 1.20 -19.36 0.62
CA THR A 71 0.01 -18.52 0.36
C THR A 71 0.41 -17.09 0.03
N ILE A 72 1.30 -16.48 0.83
CA ILE A 72 1.77 -15.11 0.61
C ILE A 72 2.48 -15.01 -0.74
N SER A 73 3.40 -15.92 -1.05
CA SER A 73 4.15 -15.93 -2.32
C SER A 73 3.21 -16.04 -3.54
N LYS A 74 2.23 -16.95 -3.48
CA LYS A 74 1.24 -17.13 -4.55
C LYS A 74 0.37 -15.89 -4.75
N LEU A 75 -0.18 -15.33 -3.67
CA LEU A 75 -1.02 -14.14 -3.75
C LEU A 75 -0.21 -12.91 -4.18
N HIS A 76 1.01 -12.75 -3.68
CA HIS A 76 1.93 -11.71 -4.11
C HIS A 76 2.13 -11.76 -5.63
N LYS A 77 2.47 -12.93 -6.18
CA LYS A 77 2.66 -13.10 -7.63
C LYS A 77 1.40 -12.79 -8.43
N LEU A 78 0.22 -13.17 -7.93
CA LEU A 78 -1.06 -12.97 -8.62
C LEU A 78 -1.55 -11.53 -8.58
N LEU A 79 -1.22 -10.76 -7.53
CA LEU A 79 -1.86 -9.48 -7.26
C LEU A 79 -0.90 -8.29 -7.34
N MET A 80 0.42 -8.50 -7.28
CA MET A 80 1.42 -7.43 -7.38
C MET A 80 1.18 -6.56 -8.63
N PRO A 81 1.00 -5.23 -8.48
CA PRO A 81 0.86 -4.34 -9.62
C PRO A 81 2.20 -4.14 -10.32
N THR A 82 2.16 -3.66 -11.57
CA THR A 82 3.37 -3.29 -12.33
C THR A 82 3.97 -1.97 -11.85
N GLY A 83 3.18 -1.14 -11.18
CA GLY A 83 3.60 0.10 -10.56
C GLY A 83 2.40 0.90 -10.04
N ILE A 84 2.67 2.11 -9.58
CA ILE A 84 1.65 3.09 -9.15
C ILE A 84 1.90 4.42 -9.86
N ASP A 85 0.82 5.03 -10.33
CA ASP A 85 0.83 6.39 -10.86
C ASP A 85 0.55 7.39 -9.72
N LEU A 86 1.46 8.33 -9.52
CA LEU A 86 1.37 9.39 -8.53
C LEU A 86 1.34 10.75 -9.22
N MET A 87 0.72 11.73 -8.59
CA MET A 87 0.76 13.13 -8.97
C MET A 87 1.38 13.94 -7.84
N ILE A 88 2.49 14.62 -8.13
CA ILE A 88 3.28 15.37 -7.15
C ILE A 88 3.71 16.67 -7.80
N ASP A 89 3.42 17.81 -7.18
CA ASP A 89 3.69 19.15 -7.72
C ASP A 89 3.17 19.34 -9.16
N GLY A 90 1.99 18.79 -9.47
CA GLY A 90 1.39 18.83 -10.80
C GLY A 90 2.07 17.97 -11.87
N LYS A 91 3.00 17.08 -11.48
CA LYS A 91 3.71 16.17 -12.39
C LYS A 91 3.35 14.71 -12.13
N LEU A 92 3.15 13.96 -13.21
CA LEU A 92 3.01 12.51 -13.16
C LEU A 92 4.34 11.86 -12.78
N VAL A 93 4.33 11.08 -11.71
CA VAL A 93 5.46 10.28 -11.23
C VAL A 93 5.05 8.81 -11.28
N LYS A 94 5.68 8.05 -12.18
CA LYS A 94 5.47 6.60 -12.28
C LYS A 94 6.41 5.84 -11.35
N LEU A 95 5.83 5.00 -10.50
CA LEU A 95 6.55 4.20 -9.51
C LEU A 95 6.45 2.71 -9.85
N ASP A 96 7.35 2.24 -10.70
CA ASP A 96 7.46 0.84 -11.12
C ASP A 96 7.70 -0.08 -9.90
N SER A 97 7.03 -1.24 -9.85
CA SER A 97 7.08 -2.15 -8.70
C SER A 97 8.44 -2.81 -8.48
N ARG A 98 9.32 -2.77 -9.48
CA ARG A 98 10.72 -3.18 -9.34
C ARG A 98 11.55 -2.16 -8.58
N LEU A 99 11.09 -0.94 -8.34
CA LEU A 99 11.86 0.06 -7.58
C LEU A 99 11.78 -0.19 -6.07
N GLY A 100 12.84 0.09 -5.32
CA GLY A 100 12.78 0.02 -3.85
C GLY A 100 11.88 1.12 -3.26
N GLU A 101 11.77 2.24 -3.98
CA GLU A 101 10.85 3.34 -3.69
C GLU A 101 9.39 2.88 -3.70
N PHE A 102 9.01 1.90 -4.52
CA PHE A 102 7.66 1.35 -4.55
C PHE A 102 7.30 0.67 -3.21
N LEU A 103 8.19 -0.16 -2.69
CA LEU A 103 7.96 -0.84 -1.42
C LEU A 103 7.93 0.16 -0.25
N LEU A 104 8.85 1.13 -0.24
CA LEU A 104 8.86 2.19 0.78
C LEU A 104 7.60 3.05 0.72
N PHE A 105 7.17 3.46 -0.49
CA PHE A 105 5.93 4.22 -0.66
C PHE A 105 4.74 3.45 -0.06
N ASN A 106 4.59 2.17 -0.40
CA ASN A 106 3.48 1.36 0.11
C ASN A 106 3.59 1.15 1.63
N TYR A 107 4.78 0.98 2.20
CA TYR A 107 4.98 0.93 3.64
C TYR A 107 4.43 2.18 4.34
N PHE A 108 4.87 3.38 3.90
CA PHE A 108 4.38 4.64 4.48
C PHE A 108 2.89 4.85 4.21
N TYR A 109 2.41 4.53 3.00
CA TYR A 109 0.99 4.59 2.67
C TYR A 109 0.18 3.77 3.66
N LEU A 110 0.57 2.51 3.94
CA LEU A 110 -0.10 1.65 4.91
C LEU A 110 -0.17 2.24 6.32
N LYS A 111 0.84 3.01 6.73
CA LYS A 111 0.91 3.64 8.06
C LYS A 111 0.11 4.93 8.22
N ILE A 112 -0.41 5.52 7.15
CA ILE A 112 -1.14 6.80 7.21
C ILE A 112 -2.20 6.85 8.33
N PRO A 113 -3.10 5.86 8.51
CA PRO A 113 -4.09 5.91 9.59
C PRO A 113 -3.47 5.97 10.99
N MET A 114 -2.35 5.28 11.20
CA MET A 114 -1.62 5.28 12.48
C MET A 114 -0.92 6.61 12.74
N GLU A 115 -0.39 7.25 11.70
CA GLU A 115 0.29 8.55 11.79
C GLU A 115 -0.69 9.70 12.01
N TYR A 116 -1.88 9.63 11.41
CA TYR A 116 -2.90 10.68 11.49
C TYR A 116 -3.38 10.91 12.92
N GLU A 117 -3.48 9.84 13.72
CA GLU A 117 -3.95 9.93 15.11
C GLU A 117 -2.87 10.43 16.09
N ARG A 118 -1.57 10.30 15.76
CA ARG A 118 -0.46 10.49 16.73
C ARG A 118 0.86 10.97 16.09
N ILE A 119 0.86 12.13 15.44
CA ILE A 119 2.06 12.72 14.79
C ILE A 119 3.29 12.81 15.73
N GLU A 120 3.09 13.03 17.03
CA GLU A 120 4.19 13.10 18.01
C GLU A 120 4.96 11.77 18.18
N THR A 121 4.37 10.66 17.74
CA THR A 121 4.91 9.30 17.92
C THR A 121 5.62 8.74 16.68
N ILE A 122 5.86 9.55 15.65
CA ILE A 122 6.47 9.05 14.39
C ILE A 122 7.85 8.43 14.65
N THR A 123 7.95 7.14 14.36
CA THR A 123 9.14 6.30 14.59
C THR A 123 9.87 5.87 13.32
N ASP A 124 9.37 6.27 12.14
CA ASP A 124 9.81 5.79 10.82
C ASP A 124 11.18 6.33 10.40
N SER A 125 12.19 5.79 11.09
CA SER A 125 13.58 5.94 10.75
C SER A 125 14.07 4.79 9.88
N ALA A 126 15.18 4.99 9.17
CA ALA A 126 15.80 3.91 8.40
C ALA A 126 16.12 2.67 9.26
N LYS A 127 16.42 2.85 10.55
CA LYS A 127 16.63 1.74 11.49
C LYS A 127 15.33 0.97 11.73
N HIS A 128 14.26 1.67 12.10
CA HIS A 128 12.97 1.06 12.35
C HIS A 128 12.43 0.32 11.11
N ILE A 129 12.51 0.95 9.94
CA ILE A 129 12.08 0.34 8.67
C ILE A 129 12.91 -0.91 8.35
N THR A 130 14.20 -0.93 8.69
CA THR A 130 15.04 -2.14 8.54
C THR A 130 14.54 -3.30 9.39
N GLU A 131 14.17 -3.02 10.64
CA GLU A 131 13.62 -4.03 11.56
C GLU A 131 12.30 -4.58 11.04
N VAL A 132 11.42 -3.71 10.56
CA VAL A 132 10.14 -4.11 9.95
C VAL A 132 10.37 -4.93 8.67
N PHE A 133 11.23 -4.45 7.76
CA PHE A 133 11.52 -5.13 6.49
C PHE A 133 12.29 -6.43 6.67
N SER A 134 12.87 -6.70 7.83
CA SER A 134 13.52 -7.99 8.12
C SER A 134 12.49 -9.12 8.24
N ASN A 135 11.23 -8.81 8.56
CA ASN A 135 10.15 -9.80 8.69
C ASN A 135 9.40 -10.07 7.39
N LEU A 136 9.70 -9.35 6.31
CA LEU A 136 9.08 -9.59 5.00
C LEU A 136 9.57 -10.91 4.39
N PRO A 137 8.71 -11.71 3.75
CA PRO A 137 9.12 -12.86 2.96
C PRO A 137 10.06 -12.49 1.80
N ASP A 138 10.97 -13.40 1.43
CA ASP A 138 11.90 -13.20 0.30
C ASP A 138 11.18 -13.03 -1.04
N SER A 139 9.96 -13.58 -1.15
CA SER A 139 9.11 -13.37 -2.31
C SER A 139 8.69 -11.91 -2.50
N MET A 140 8.74 -11.07 -1.45
CA MET A 140 8.30 -9.67 -1.47
C MET A 140 9.45 -8.65 -1.48
N ILE A 141 10.67 -9.05 -1.11
CA ILE A 141 11.80 -8.13 -0.99
C ILE A 141 13.13 -8.83 -1.28
N LEU A 142 13.99 -8.16 -2.04
CA LEU A 142 15.36 -8.61 -2.31
C LEU A 142 16.28 -8.29 -1.13
N ASP A 143 17.22 -9.17 -0.81
CA ASP A 143 18.09 -9.06 0.38
C ASP A 143 18.80 -7.71 0.52
N TYR A 144 19.35 -7.16 -0.56
CA TYR A 144 20.03 -5.87 -0.51
C TYR A 144 19.09 -4.71 -0.13
N ARG A 145 17.78 -4.85 -0.33
CA ARG A 145 16.77 -3.85 0.02
C ARG A 145 16.42 -3.85 1.50
N ARG A 146 16.76 -4.92 2.22
CA ARG A 146 16.65 -4.99 3.69
C ARG A 146 17.73 -4.16 4.38
N LYS A 147 18.83 -3.82 3.69
CA LYS A 147 19.96 -3.11 4.29
C LYS A 147 19.58 -1.68 4.69
N ARG A 148 19.89 -1.30 5.92
CA ARG A 148 19.65 0.06 6.44
C ARG A 148 20.26 1.16 5.58
N THR A 149 21.46 0.94 5.03
CA THR A 149 22.14 1.89 4.15
C THR A 149 21.36 2.12 2.85
N TYR A 150 20.79 1.05 2.28
CA TYR A 150 19.94 1.13 1.10
C TYR A 150 18.67 1.96 1.40
N ILE A 151 17.94 1.57 2.46
CA ILE A 151 16.72 2.26 2.91
C ILE A 151 17.01 3.75 3.19
N SER A 152 18.08 4.06 3.93
CA SER A 152 18.47 5.42 4.24
C SER A 152 18.78 6.24 2.98
N SER A 153 19.41 5.64 1.96
CA SER A 153 19.70 6.34 0.71
C SER A 153 18.43 6.61 -0.10
N LEU A 154 17.46 5.69 -0.11
CA LEU A 154 16.18 5.88 -0.78
C LEU A 154 15.35 6.98 -0.13
N LEU A 155 15.34 7.02 1.21
CA LEU A 155 14.65 8.06 1.97
C LEU A 155 15.24 9.44 1.66
N SER A 156 16.55 9.62 1.84
CA SER A 156 17.19 10.92 1.69
C SER A 156 17.15 11.46 0.25
N LYS A 157 17.38 10.59 -0.74
CA LYS A 157 17.40 11.03 -2.15
C LYS A 157 16.03 11.45 -2.67
N ASN A 158 14.94 10.94 -2.07
CA ASN A 158 13.55 11.21 -2.45
C ASN A 158 12.84 12.18 -1.49
N GLU A 159 13.57 12.98 -0.72
CA GLU A 159 12.98 14.04 0.10
C GLU A 159 12.37 15.15 -0.75
N VAL A 160 11.29 15.77 -0.27
CA VAL A 160 10.59 16.89 -0.94
C VAL A 160 11.51 18.05 -1.33
N HIS A 161 12.57 18.31 -0.56
CA HIS A 161 13.56 19.38 -0.81
C HIS A 161 14.92 18.86 -1.33
N SER A 162 14.99 17.59 -1.75
CA SER A 162 16.19 17.00 -2.31
C SER A 162 16.60 17.71 -3.61
N LYS A 163 17.90 18.02 -3.74
CA LYS A 163 18.51 18.55 -4.97
C LYS A 163 18.80 17.46 -6.01
N ASN A 164 18.47 16.19 -5.73
CA ASN A 164 18.72 15.10 -6.66
C ASN A 164 17.83 15.25 -7.91
N PRO A 165 18.38 15.29 -9.14
CA PRO A 165 17.60 15.43 -10.37
C PRO A 165 16.62 14.27 -10.62
N TYR A 166 16.85 13.10 -10.01
CA TYR A 166 15.96 11.92 -10.09
C TYR A 166 15.02 11.79 -8.86
N CYS A 167 14.96 12.81 -8.01
CA CYS A 167 14.10 12.83 -6.82
C CYS A 167 12.63 12.67 -7.21
N ARG A 168 11.93 11.75 -6.53
CA ARG A 168 10.48 11.53 -6.69
C ARG A 168 9.64 12.29 -5.67
N LYS A 169 10.27 13.02 -4.75
CA LYS A 169 9.63 13.80 -3.68
C LYS A 169 8.59 12.99 -2.90
N LEU A 170 8.95 11.74 -2.56
CA LEU A 170 8.05 10.80 -1.89
C LEU A 170 7.97 11.04 -0.38
N PHE A 171 9.00 11.61 0.23
CA PHE A 171 9.13 11.66 1.69
C PHE A 171 9.33 13.08 2.20
N LYS A 172 8.67 13.41 3.32
CA LYS A 172 8.94 14.62 4.08
C LYS A 172 9.68 14.23 5.36
N ARG A 173 10.91 14.74 5.52
CA ARG A 173 11.66 14.58 6.76
C ARG A 173 11.12 15.56 7.80
N ILE A 174 10.64 15.04 8.93
CA ILE A 174 10.04 15.86 10.01
C ILE A 174 11.05 16.24 11.09
N LYS A 175 12.03 15.36 11.35
CA LYS A 175 13.17 15.57 12.25
C LYS A 175 14.31 14.66 11.81
N ARG A 176 15.51 14.83 12.38
CA ARG A 176 16.73 14.13 11.94
C ARG A 176 16.52 12.60 11.86
N GLY A 177 16.42 12.08 10.64
CA GLY A 177 16.33 10.65 10.36
C GLY A 177 14.93 10.04 10.50
N TYR A 178 13.87 10.85 10.66
CA TYR A 178 12.47 10.40 10.74
C TYR A 178 11.65 11.04 9.64
N TYR A 179 10.77 10.25 9.04
CA TYR A 179 10.07 10.61 7.80
C TYR A 179 8.58 10.33 7.92
N ILE A 180 7.81 11.04 7.10
CA ILE A 180 6.45 10.69 6.71
C ILE A 180 6.37 10.62 5.20
N LEU A 181 5.27 10.08 4.68
CA LEU A 181 4.92 10.24 3.27
C LEU A 181 4.73 11.72 2.95
N ASN A 182 5.12 12.16 1.75
CA ASN A 182 4.88 13.54 1.33
C ASN A 182 3.34 13.81 1.34
N PRO A 183 2.85 14.79 2.14
CA PRO A 183 1.43 15.10 2.26
C PRO A 183 0.75 15.54 0.96
N GLU A 184 1.51 16.04 0.00
CA GLU A 184 0.99 16.54 -1.27
C GLU A 184 0.79 15.44 -2.33
N ILE A 185 1.17 14.19 -2.04
CA ILE A 185 1.00 13.10 -2.99
C ILE A 185 -0.49 12.85 -3.24
N LYS A 186 -0.85 12.85 -4.52
CA LYS A 186 -2.12 12.29 -4.98
C LYS A 186 -1.87 10.97 -5.71
N ILE A 187 -2.77 10.02 -5.53
CA ILE A 187 -2.77 8.75 -6.23
C ILE A 187 -3.95 8.73 -7.20
N ARG A 188 -3.77 8.08 -8.35
CA ARG A 188 -4.84 7.91 -9.31
C ARG A 188 -5.84 6.87 -8.79
N HIS A 189 -7.10 7.24 -8.72
CA HIS A 189 -8.21 6.35 -8.44
C HIS A 189 -9.30 6.60 -9.49
N ASN A 190 -9.58 5.59 -10.32
CA ASN A 190 -10.37 5.73 -11.54
C ASN A 190 -9.80 6.85 -12.45
N GLU A 191 -10.58 7.89 -12.69
CA GLU A 191 -10.21 9.05 -13.50
C GLU A 191 -9.78 10.26 -12.66
N GLU A 192 -9.75 10.13 -11.33
CA GLU A 192 -9.48 11.21 -10.40
C GLU A 192 -8.12 11.08 -9.71
N TRP A 193 -7.54 12.22 -9.35
CA TRP A 193 -6.35 12.33 -8.50
C TRP A 193 -6.75 12.67 -7.08
N ILE A 194 -6.67 11.69 -6.18
CA ILE A 194 -7.10 11.82 -4.79
C ILE A 194 -5.87 11.90 -3.88
N ASN A 195 -5.88 12.83 -2.92
CA ASN A 195 -4.82 12.91 -1.93
C ASN A 195 -4.73 11.61 -1.11
N VAL A 196 -3.52 11.09 -0.89
CA VAL A 196 -3.32 9.80 -0.22
C VAL A 196 -3.77 9.80 1.24
N TYR A 197 -3.64 10.94 1.95
CA TYR A 197 -4.12 11.09 3.32
C TYR A 197 -5.64 11.16 3.36
N GLN A 198 -6.26 11.89 2.43
CA GLN A 198 -7.71 11.88 2.29
C GLN A 198 -8.23 10.47 1.99
N LEU A 199 -7.61 9.76 1.04
CA LEU A 199 -8.03 8.41 0.64
C LEU A 199 -7.98 7.41 1.81
N ARG A 200 -6.99 7.56 2.70
CA ARG A 200 -6.75 6.70 3.86
C ARG A 200 -7.36 7.22 5.17
N SER A 201 -8.01 8.39 5.17
CA SER A 201 -8.67 8.96 6.35
C SER A 201 -9.97 8.24 6.71
N PHE A 202 -10.35 8.27 8.00
CA PHE A 202 -11.63 7.79 8.48
C PHE A 202 -12.84 8.54 7.89
N ASP A 203 -12.68 9.81 7.49
CA ASP A 203 -13.76 10.56 6.86
C ASP A 203 -14.09 10.03 5.46
N ASN A 204 -13.09 9.51 4.75
CA ASN A 204 -13.33 8.83 3.49
C ASN A 204 -13.98 7.46 3.69
N LEU A 205 -13.66 6.74 4.77
CA LEU A 205 -14.38 5.53 5.17
C LEU A 205 -15.88 5.82 5.36
N LYS A 206 -16.22 6.91 6.08
CA LYS A 206 -17.63 7.35 6.20
C LYS A 206 -18.22 7.70 4.84
N ARG A 207 -17.55 8.52 4.03
CA ARG A 207 -18.09 8.91 2.71
C ARG A 207 -18.38 7.72 1.79
N ILE A 208 -17.50 6.70 1.77
CA ILE A 208 -17.68 5.48 0.97
C ILE A 208 -18.84 4.64 1.52
N LEU A 209 -18.90 4.44 2.84
CA LEU A 209 -19.98 3.66 3.46
C LEU A 209 -21.35 4.36 3.34
N TRP A 210 -21.40 5.69 3.44
CA TRP A 210 -22.65 6.46 3.42
C TRP A 210 -23.20 6.69 2.01
N LYS A 211 -22.35 6.79 0.97
CA LYS A 211 -22.84 6.89 -0.42
C LYS A 211 -23.63 5.65 -0.84
N ASN A 212 -23.28 4.47 -0.32
CA ASN A 212 -23.85 3.19 -0.76
C ASN A 212 -25.07 2.72 0.07
N ILE A 213 -25.37 3.36 1.22
CA ILE A 213 -26.57 3.05 2.02
C ILE A 213 -27.81 3.76 1.46
N TYR A 214 -27.63 4.83 0.68
CA TYR A 214 -28.71 5.70 0.19
C TYR A 214 -28.74 5.88 -1.34
N SER A 215 -28.07 4.99 -2.08
CA SER A 215 -28.08 4.92 -3.55
C SER A 215 -28.53 3.55 -4.01
#